data_AF-A0A381RF18-F1
#
_entry.id   AF-A0A381RF18-F1
#
_cell.length_a   1.000
_cell.length_b   1.000
_cell.length_c   1.000
_cell.angle_alpha   90.00
_cell.angle_beta   90.00
_cell.angle_gamma   90.00
#
_symmetry.space_group_name_H-M   'P 1'
#
loop_
_entity.id
_entity.type
_entity.pdbx_description
1 polymer ?
#
loop_
_entity_poly.entity_id
_entity_poly.type
_entity_poly.pdbx_seq_one_letter_code
_entity_poly.pdbx_strand_id
1 'polypeptide(L)'
;MKKTLIFIFILFFCIVKAEKDSTIIINNDPWIAYDKFLHFSVSASIVLSTQYTLVEKLDYKNDDAIYFSMLVSGINGILKEMWDRRQPNGFISKKDIVANIAGIIFGVHIIKL
;
A
#
# COMPACT_ATOMS: atom_id res chain seq x y z
N MET A 1 -4.23 -19.02 2.42
CA MET A 1 -3.48 -19.16 1.14
C MET A 1 -4.28 -18.69 -0.08
N LYS A 2 -5.43 -19.29 -0.45
CA LYS A 2 -6.21 -18.85 -1.63
C LYS A 2 -6.62 -17.36 -1.61
N LYS A 3 -7.04 -16.82 -0.45
CA LYS A 3 -7.45 -15.41 -0.31
C LYS A 3 -6.28 -14.42 -0.43
N THR A 4 -5.12 -14.78 0.12
CA THR A 4 -3.86 -14.02 0.00
C THR A 4 -3.41 -13.92 -1.46
N LEU A 5 -3.53 -15.01 -2.20
CA LEU A 5 -3.23 -15.05 -3.64
C LEU A 5 -4.17 -14.14 -4.45
N ILE A 6 -5.45 -14.09 -4.11
CA ILE A 6 -6.42 -13.18 -4.76
C ILE A 6 -6.04 -11.72 -4.52
N PHE A 7 -5.66 -11.36 -3.30
CA PHE A 7 -5.23 -9.99 -2.98
C PHE A 7 -3.97 -9.58 -3.73
N ILE A 8 -2.97 -10.47 -3.79
CA ILE A 8 -1.75 -10.28 -4.58
C ILE A 8 -2.08 -10.14 -6.08
N PHE A 9 -3.03 -10.93 -6.58
CA PHE A 9 -3.46 -10.88 -7.97
C PHE A 9 -4.16 -9.56 -8.32
N ILE A 10 -4.98 -9.02 -7.40
CA ILE A 10 -5.63 -7.71 -7.56
C ILE A 10 -4.58 -6.60 -7.59
N LEU A 11 -3.62 -6.61 -6.66
CA LEU A 11 -2.50 -5.65 -6.64
C LEU A 11 -1.67 -5.71 -7.93
N PHE A 12 -1.39 -6.92 -8.42
CA PHE A 12 -0.67 -7.13 -9.67
C PHE A 12 -1.44 -6.60 -10.88
N PHE A 13 -2.76 -6.83 -10.94
CA PHE A 13 -3.59 -6.35 -12.04
C PHE A 13 -3.65 -4.81 -12.09
N CYS A 14 -3.66 -4.15 -10.92
CA CYS A 14 -3.56 -2.70 -10.82
C CYS A 14 -2.22 -2.15 -11.35
N ILE A 15 -1.10 -2.86 -11.11
CA ILE A 15 0.23 -2.48 -11.62
C ILE A 15 0.30 -2.62 -13.16
N VAL A 16 -0.30 -3.68 -13.71
CA VAL A 16 -0.31 -3.94 -15.16
C VAL A 16 -1.17 -2.91 -15.91
N LYS A 17 -2.30 -2.50 -15.34
CA LYS A 17 -3.19 -1.48 -15.91
C LYS A 17 -2.73 -0.03 -15.70
N ALA A 18 -1.60 0.20 -15.02
CA ALA A 18 -1.02 1.52 -14.94
C ALA A 18 -0.48 1.93 -16.33
N GLU A 19 -1.35 2.57 -17.12
CA GLU A 19 -1.09 3.13 -18.44
C GLU A 19 0.20 3.93 -18.43
N LYS A 20 1.03 3.68 -19.43
CA LYS A 20 2.27 4.43 -19.65
C LYS A 20 1.89 5.70 -20.41
N ASP A 21 1.78 6.81 -19.70
CA ASP A 21 1.49 8.11 -20.30
C ASP A 21 2.57 8.47 -21.33
N SER A 22 2.16 8.83 -22.53
CA SER A 22 2.99 9.12 -23.70
C SER A 22 3.45 10.60 -23.78
N THR A 23 3.17 11.42 -22.76
CA THR A 23 3.52 12.86 -22.71
C THR A 23 4.62 13.23 -21.70
N ILE A 24 5.43 12.25 -21.27
CA ILE A 24 6.37 12.31 -20.14
C ILE A 24 7.28 13.55 -20.16
N ILE A 25 6.99 14.52 -19.30
CA ILE A 25 8.03 15.24 -18.57
C ILE A 25 8.70 14.19 -17.69
N ILE A 26 10.01 13.92 -17.88
CA ILE A 26 10.74 12.96 -17.06
C ILE A 26 10.81 13.51 -15.64
N ASN A 27 9.82 13.20 -14.82
CA ASN A 27 9.91 13.46 -13.39
C ASN A 27 10.88 12.43 -12.83
N ASN A 28 12.07 12.88 -12.44
CA ASN A 28 13.11 12.03 -11.92
C ASN A 28 12.73 11.58 -10.50
N ASP A 29 11.91 10.53 -10.42
CA ASP A 29 11.45 9.94 -9.16
C ASP A 29 12.48 8.93 -8.63
N PRO A 30 13.27 9.20 -7.59
CA PRO A 30 14.32 8.29 -7.14
C PRO A 30 13.74 7.12 -6.34
N TRP A 31 14.42 5.96 -6.40
CA TRP A 31 14.03 4.77 -5.62
C TRP A 31 14.25 4.93 -4.11
N ILE A 32 15.23 5.74 -3.72
CA ILE A 32 15.57 6.02 -2.33
C ILE A 32 15.30 7.50 -2.11
N ALA A 33 14.14 7.79 -1.52
CA ALA A 33 13.67 9.14 -1.26
C ALA A 33 12.91 9.16 0.07
N TYR A 34 12.85 10.33 0.71
CA TYR A 34 12.02 10.54 1.90
C TYR A 34 10.55 10.19 1.65
N ASP A 35 10.06 10.51 0.46
CA ASP A 35 8.73 10.15 -0.02
C ASP A 35 8.48 8.62 0.01
N LYS A 36 9.43 7.81 -0.49
CA LYS A 36 9.32 6.33 -0.45
C LYS A 36 9.33 5.79 0.96
N PHE A 37 10.13 6.41 1.84
CA PHE A 37 10.13 6.07 3.26
C PHE A 37 8.78 6.39 3.92
N LEU A 38 8.14 7.50 3.55
CA LEU A 38 6.82 7.86 4.06
C LEU A 38 5.76 6.87 3.60
N HIS A 39 5.74 6.51 2.31
CA HIS A 39 4.84 5.48 1.77
C HIS A 39 4.98 4.13 2.49
N PHE A 40 6.22 3.69 2.71
CA PHE A 40 6.51 2.48 3.46
C PHE A 40 6.03 2.57 4.92
N SER A 41 6.45 3.61 5.65
CA SER A 41 6.21 3.74 7.10
C SER A 41 4.74 3.97 7.43
N VAL A 42 4.03 4.79 6.66
CA VAL A 42 2.59 5.02 6.83
C VAL A 42 1.82 3.73 6.55
N SER A 43 2.16 3.01 5.48
CA SER A 43 1.50 1.74 5.16
C SER A 43 1.70 0.69 6.26
N ALA A 44 2.92 0.53 6.76
CA ALA A 44 3.21 -0.36 7.89
C ALA A 44 2.43 0.05 9.15
N SER A 45 2.37 1.35 9.45
CA SER A 45 1.65 1.90 10.60
C SER A 45 0.15 1.67 10.52
N ILE A 46 -0.45 1.82 9.34
CA ILE A 46 -1.89 1.54 9.13
C ILE A 46 -2.17 0.06 9.35
N VAL A 47 -1.32 -0.85 8.85
CA VAL A 47 -1.48 -2.29 9.09
C VAL A 47 -1.44 -2.60 10.58
N LEU A 48 -0.43 -2.10 11.30
CA LEU A 48 -0.25 -2.39 12.73
C LEU A 48 -1.37 -1.79 13.60
N SER A 49 -1.74 -0.53 13.34
CA SER A 49 -2.80 0.14 14.10
C SER A 49 -4.18 -0.47 13.86
N THR A 50 -4.49 -0.83 12.61
CA THR A 50 -5.74 -1.52 12.27
C THR A 50 -5.79 -2.89 12.92
N GLN A 51 -4.69 -3.67 12.86
CA GLN A 51 -4.61 -4.98 13.49
C GLN A 51 -4.87 -4.89 15.00
N TYR A 52 -4.15 -3.99 15.68
CA TYR A 52 -4.31 -3.78 17.11
C TYR A 52 -5.75 -3.39 17.46
N THR A 53 -6.35 -2.48 16.69
CA THR A 53 -7.72 -2.01 16.96
C THR A 53 -8.73 -3.15 16.77
N LEU A 54 -8.62 -3.91 15.69
CA LEU A 54 -9.53 -5.01 15.41
C LEU A 54 -9.43 -6.11 16.47
N VAL A 55 -8.22 -6.53 16.82
CA VAL A 55 -8.01 -7.63 17.76
C VAL A 55 -8.27 -7.19 19.20
N GLU A 56 -7.61 -6.12 19.66
CA GLU A 56 -7.60 -5.76 21.09
C GLU A 56 -8.81 -4.91 21.51
N LYS A 57 -9.48 -4.23 20.57
CA LYS A 57 -10.62 -3.35 20.88
C LYS A 57 -11.95 -3.87 20.39
N LEU A 58 -11.95 -4.72 19.37
CA LEU A 58 -13.17 -5.19 18.72
C LEU A 58 -13.32 -6.72 18.72
N ASP A 59 -12.42 -7.45 19.38
CA ASP A 59 -12.46 -8.91 19.55
C ASP A 59 -12.54 -9.68 18.20
N TYR A 60 -11.92 -9.14 17.15
CA TYR A 60 -11.80 -9.83 15.87
C TYR A 60 -10.76 -10.95 15.95
N LYS A 61 -11.02 -12.03 15.21
CA LYS A 61 -10.03 -13.09 15.00
C LYS A 61 -8.78 -12.55 14.34
N ASN A 62 -7.61 -12.93 14.87
CA ASN A 62 -6.31 -12.44 14.42
C ASN A 62 -6.12 -12.59 12.90
N ASP A 63 -6.41 -13.77 12.34
CA ASP A 63 -6.28 -14.02 10.90
C ASP A 63 -7.18 -13.13 10.05
N ASP A 64 -8.42 -12.89 10.47
CA ASP A 64 -9.37 -12.02 9.76
C ASP A 64 -8.93 -10.56 9.84
N ALA A 65 -8.45 -10.13 11.00
CA ALA A 65 -7.92 -8.79 11.23
C ALA A 65 -6.72 -8.47 10.32
N ILE A 66 -5.84 -9.44 10.03
CA ILE A 66 -4.70 -9.24 9.12
C ILE A 66 -5.20 -8.87 7.72
N TYR A 67 -6.24 -9.54 7.21
CA TYR A 67 -6.79 -9.23 5.89
C TYR A 67 -7.40 -7.83 5.85
N PHE A 68 -8.16 -7.43 6.88
CA PHE A 68 -8.72 -6.08 6.96
C PHE A 68 -7.63 -5.02 7.06
N SER A 69 -6.58 -5.27 7.84
CA SER A 69 -5.44 -4.36 8.01
C SER A 69 -4.71 -4.13 6.68
N MET A 70 -4.47 -5.19 5.91
CA MET A 70 -3.90 -5.10 4.56
C MET A 70 -4.82 -4.32 3.60
N LEU A 71 -6.13 -4.56 3.65
CA LEU A 71 -7.12 -3.88 2.82
C LEU A 71 -7.17 -2.37 3.10
N VAL A 72 -7.24 -1.98 4.38
CA VAL A 72 -7.29 -0.56 4.77
C VAL A 72 -6.02 0.16 4.32
N SER A 73 -4.84 -0.43 4.54
CA SER A 73 -3.59 0.16 4.07
C SER A 73 -3.49 0.21 2.54
N GLY A 74 -3.93 -0.83 1.84
CA GLY A 74 -3.91 -0.88 0.39
C GLY A 74 -4.83 0.18 -0.24
N ILE A 75 -6.04 0.33 0.28
CA ILE A 75 -6.99 1.38 -0.14
C ILE A 75 -6.38 2.77 0.12
N ASN A 76 -5.78 2.98 1.29
CA ASN A 76 -5.13 4.26 1.61
C ASN A 76 -4.02 4.60 0.60
N GLY A 77 -3.16 3.64 0.27
CA GLY A 77 -2.11 3.82 -0.74
C GLY A 77 -2.68 4.15 -2.12
N ILE A 78 -3.69 3.41 -2.59
CA ILE A 78 -4.34 3.67 -3.89
C ILE A 78 -4.99 5.05 -3.93
N LEU A 79 -5.71 5.44 -2.86
CA LEU A 79 -6.36 6.75 -2.77
C LEU A 79 -5.35 7.89 -2.77
N LYS A 80 -4.20 7.71 -2.13
CA LYS A 80 -3.11 8.69 -2.14
C LYS A 80 -2.57 8.91 -3.54
N GLU A 81 -2.23 7.85 -4.28
CA GLU A 81 -1.76 7.96 -5.67
C GLU A 81 -2.81 8.60 -6.59
N MET A 82 -4.09 8.23 -6.42
CA MET A 82 -5.19 8.83 -7.16
C MET A 82 -5.34 10.33 -6.86
N TRP A 83 -5.09 10.72 -5.61
CA TRP A 83 -5.10 12.11 -5.18
C TRP A 83 -3.91 12.89 -5.77
N ASP A 84 -2.72 12.30 -5.76
CA ASP A 84 -1.50 12.93 -6.29
C ASP A 84 -1.61 13.21 -7.78
N ARG A 85 -2.18 12.28 -8.55
CA ARG A 85 -2.49 12.51 -9.97
C ARG A 85 -3.34 13.76 -10.23
N ARG A 86 -4.17 14.17 -9.26
CA ARG A 86 -5.04 15.35 -9.38
C ARG A 86 -4.33 16.65 -8.99
N GLN A 87 -3.14 16.58 -8.40
CA GLN A 87 -2.36 17.76 -8.00
C GLN A 87 -1.58 18.35 -9.19
N PRO A 88 -1.30 19.66 -9.18
CA PRO A 88 -0.44 20.28 -10.19
C PRO A 88 0.93 19.57 -10.26
N ASN A 89 1.33 19.13 -11.45
CA ASN A 89 2.55 18.34 -11.71
C ASN A 89 2.64 16.99 -10.95
N GLY A 90 1.54 16.53 -10.35
CA GLY A 90 1.48 15.25 -9.68
C GLY A 90 1.29 14.09 -10.66
N PHE A 91 1.78 12.91 -10.30
CA PHE A 91 1.73 11.71 -11.11
C PHE A 91 1.59 10.49 -10.21
N ILE A 92 1.15 9.37 -10.79
CA ILE A 92 1.13 8.08 -10.08
C ILE A 92 2.52 7.48 -10.17
N SER A 93 3.17 7.21 -9.04
CA SER A 93 4.45 6.55 -9.03
C SER A 93 4.31 5.05 -8.79
N LYS A 94 4.88 4.27 -9.72
CA LYS A 94 5.04 2.83 -9.51
C LYS A 94 5.96 2.52 -8.31
N LYS A 95 6.89 3.41 -7.99
CA LYS A 95 7.84 3.25 -6.88
C LYS A 95 7.14 3.46 -5.53
N ASP A 96 6.20 4.40 -5.46
CA ASP A 96 5.36 4.58 -4.27
C ASP A 96 4.43 3.40 -4.04
N ILE A 97 3.82 2.87 -5.10
CA ILE A 97 3.05 1.62 -5.01
C ILE A 97 3.91 0.48 -4.45
N VAL A 98 5.15 0.33 -4.91
CA VAL A 98 6.08 -0.70 -4.38
C VAL A 98 6.42 -0.43 -2.91
N ALA A 99 6.68 0.82 -2.53
CA ALA A 99 6.95 1.19 -1.14
C ALA A 99 5.75 0.91 -0.22
N ASN A 100 4.52 1.21 -0.65
CA ASN A 100 3.30 0.88 0.06
C ASN A 100 3.17 -0.64 0.28
N ILE A 101 3.36 -1.44 -0.78
CA ILE A 101 3.31 -2.91 -0.70
C ILE A 101 4.38 -3.45 0.26
N ALA A 102 5.60 -2.92 0.19
CA ALA A 102 6.68 -3.30 1.11
C ALA A 102 6.32 -2.99 2.57
N GLY A 103 5.72 -1.83 2.83
CA GLY A 103 5.24 -1.46 4.16
C GLY A 103 4.14 -2.38 4.68
N ILE A 104 3.18 -2.76 3.82
CA ILE A 104 2.13 -3.72 4.16
C ILE A 104 2.73 -5.08 4.52
N ILE A 105 3.63 -5.61 3.69
CA ILE A 105 4.29 -6.91 3.94
C ILE A 105 5.07 -6.86 5.25
N PHE A 106 5.80 -5.76 5.50
CA PHE A 106 6.56 -5.57 6.72
C PHE A 106 5.66 -5.53 7.97
N GLY A 107 4.55 -4.79 7.93
CA GLY A 107 3.57 -4.77 9.01
C GLY A 107 2.99 -6.16 9.31
N VAL A 108 2.64 -6.92 8.26
CA VAL A 108 2.18 -8.31 8.41
C VAL A 108 3.26 -9.22 8.98
N HIS A 109 4.52 -9.01 8.61
CA HIS A 109 5.64 -9.77 9.17
C HIS A 109 5.76 -9.52 10.68
N ILE A 110 5.71 -8.27 11.13
CA ILE A 110 5.74 -7.91 12.56
C ILE A 110 4.61 -8.60 13.33
N ILE A 111 3.39 -8.62 12.78
CA ILE A 111 2.23 -9.25 13.45
C ILE A 111 2.42 -10.76 13.66
N LYS A 112 3.21 -11.40 12.79
CA LYS A 112 3.43 -12.85 12.78
C LYS A 112 4.72 -13.31 13.46
N LEU A 113 5.57 -12.37 13.90
CA LEU A 113 6.72 -12.66 14.75
C LEU A 113 6.25 -13.12 16.13
#